data_AF-A0A958KT42-F1
#
_entry.id   AF-A0A958KT42-F1
#
_cell.length_a   1.000
_cell.length_b   1.000
_cell.length_c   1.000
_cell.angle_alpha   90.00
_cell.angle_beta   90.00
_cell.angle_gamma   90.00
#
_symmetry.space_group_name_H-M   'P 1'
#
loop_
_entity.id
_entity.type
_entity.pdbx_description
1 polymer ?
#
loop_
_entity_poly.entity_id
_entity_poly.type
_entity_poly.pdbx_seq_one_letter_code
_entity_poly.pdbx_strand_id
1 'polypeptide(L)'
;MIAIALLYFNFFTSLYVEAFLIGVFPIWAEVIASTITKVEPAREKRKSLLYIDAIIDMLVFILVPAAWCYTVLKPSAYEATHIAIFIIFGASRLVNFVKNGLSKEGTFSGLPVTYTGYIWLVVVLLAELQFHYFSYLIIALAGFAMVFKKIQIHPSR
;
A
#
# COMPACT_ATOMS: atom_id res chain seq x y z
N MET A 1 12.85 -4.10 -11.77
CA MET A 1 13.09 -5.28 -12.64
C MET A 1 11.88 -6.19 -12.78
N ILE A 2 11.18 -6.58 -11.70
CA ILE A 2 9.98 -7.44 -11.79
C ILE A 2 8.85 -6.79 -12.60
N ALA A 3 8.54 -5.51 -12.37
CA ALA A 3 7.52 -4.79 -13.14
C ALA A 3 7.85 -4.68 -14.65
N ILE A 4 9.13 -4.55 -15.00
CA ILE A 4 9.60 -4.51 -16.39
C ILE A 4 9.57 -5.91 -17.03
N ALA A 5 9.87 -6.96 -16.24
CA ALA A 5 9.74 -8.34 -16.69
C ALA A 5 8.26 -8.69 -16.98
N LEU A 6 7.32 -8.26 -16.13
CA LEU A 6 5.88 -8.45 -16.35
C LEU A 6 5.38 -7.73 -17.62
N LEU A 7 5.92 -6.54 -17.93
CA LEU A 7 5.66 -5.82 -19.18
C LEU A 7 6.22 -6.54 -20.43
N TYR A 8 7.34 -7.27 -20.30
CA TYR A 8 8.00 -7.95 -21.42
C TYR A 8 7.35 -9.30 -21.79
N PHE A 9 6.61 -9.93 -20.86
CA PHE A 9 5.99 -11.26 -21.06
C PHE A 9 4.56 -11.24 -21.64
N ASN A 10 4.08 -10.13 -22.23
CA ASN A 10 2.74 -10.05 -22.87
C ASN A 10 1.55 -10.32 -21.92
N PHE A 11 1.68 -10.05 -20.62
CA PHE A 11 0.56 -10.09 -19.65
C PHE A 11 -0.31 -8.82 -19.73
N PHE A 12 -0.74 -8.39 -20.93
CA PHE A 12 -1.65 -7.25 -21.10
C PHE A 12 -3.12 -7.66 -20.95
N THR A 13 -3.50 -8.13 -19.76
CA THR A 13 -4.91 -8.08 -19.36
C THR A 13 -5.19 -6.68 -18.79
N SER A 14 -6.44 -6.22 -18.85
CA SER A 14 -6.83 -4.95 -18.22
C SER A 14 -6.45 -4.91 -16.73
N LEU A 15 -6.47 -6.07 -16.07
CA LEU A 15 -6.09 -6.26 -14.66
C LEU A 15 -4.65 -5.85 -14.35
N TYR A 16 -3.66 -6.18 -15.19
CA TYR A 16 -2.27 -5.77 -14.94
C TYR A 16 -2.03 -4.28 -15.16
N VAL A 17 -2.74 -3.67 -16.10
CA VAL A 17 -2.70 -2.22 -16.32
C VAL A 17 -3.30 -1.51 -15.09
N GLU A 18 -4.45 -1.97 -14.61
CA GLU A 18 -5.05 -1.48 -13.35
C GLU A 18 -4.11 -1.69 -12.16
N ALA A 19 -3.45 -2.85 -12.07
CA ALA A 19 -2.50 -3.15 -11.01
C ALA A 19 -1.30 -2.21 -10.99
N PHE A 20 -0.79 -1.87 -12.18
CA PHE A 20 0.30 -0.92 -12.33
C PHE A 20 -0.12 0.49 -11.93
N LEU A 21 -1.30 0.94 -12.37
CA LEU A 21 -1.84 2.26 -12.05
C LEU A 21 -2.18 2.43 -10.56
N ILE A 22 -2.65 1.36 -9.91
CA ILE A 22 -3.03 1.37 -8.48
C ILE A 22 -1.80 1.15 -7.58
N GLY A 23 -0.95 0.20 -7.92
CA GLY A 23 0.13 -0.25 -7.04
C GLY A 23 1.46 0.46 -7.26
N VAL A 24 1.79 0.81 -8.50
CA VAL A 24 3.14 1.30 -8.85
C VAL A 24 3.13 2.80 -9.06
N PHE A 25 2.20 3.32 -9.87
CA PHE A 25 2.14 4.75 -10.21
C PHE A 25 2.13 5.69 -8.98
N PRO A 26 1.38 5.40 -7.89
CA PRO A 26 1.39 6.26 -6.70
C PRO A 26 2.75 6.34 -6.01
N ILE A 27 3.54 5.26 -6.05
CA ILE A 27 4.91 5.25 -5.50
C ILE A 27 5.79 6.23 -6.28
N TRP A 28 5.65 6.29 -7.61
CA TRP A 28 6.36 7.27 -8.43
C TRP A 28 5.88 8.70 -8.16
N ALA A 29 4.58 8.88 -7.92
CA ALA A 29 4.02 10.18 -7.55
C ALA A 29 4.61 10.70 -6.23
N GLU A 30 4.81 9.85 -5.22
CA GLU A 30 5.50 10.23 -3.98
C GLU A 30 6.97 10.63 -4.21
N VAL A 31 7.69 9.90 -5.06
CA VAL A 31 9.08 10.25 -5.42
C VAL A 31 9.15 11.62 -6.09
N ILE A 32 8.19 11.92 -6.98
CA ILE A 32 8.10 13.23 -7.62
C ILE A 32 7.74 14.32 -6.60
N ALA A 33 6.76 14.06 -5.73
CA ALA A 33 6.33 15.01 -4.71
C ALA A 33 7.47 15.36 -3.73
N SER A 34 8.23 14.35 -3.27
CA SER A 34 9.40 14.56 -2.41
C SER A 34 10.51 15.35 -3.11
N THR A 35 10.70 15.13 -4.42
CA THR A 35 11.65 15.90 -5.23
C THR A 35 11.25 17.37 -5.36
N ILE A 36 9.96 17.65 -5.61
CA ILE A 36 9.45 19.02 -5.78
C ILE A 36 9.45 19.77 -4.46
N THR A 37 8.96 19.13 -3.40
CA THR A 37 8.83 19.76 -2.08
C THR A 37 10.14 19.83 -1.31
N LYS A 38 11.16 19.04 -1.71
CA LYS A 38 12.43 18.85 -1.00
C LYS A 38 12.23 18.42 0.46
N VAL A 39 11.09 17.78 0.74
CA VAL A 39 10.73 17.25 2.05
C VAL A 39 10.57 15.75 1.90
N GLU A 40 11.26 15.01 2.76
CA GLU A 40 11.03 13.57 2.91
C GLU A 40 9.66 13.40 3.59
N PRO A 41 8.66 12.72 2.97
CA PRO A 41 7.29 12.65 3.49
C PRO A 41 7.23 12.15 4.94
N ALA A 42 8.09 11.18 5.27
CA ALA A 42 8.22 10.63 6.62
C ALA A 42 8.66 11.67 7.68
N ARG A 43 9.27 12.79 7.27
CA ARG A 43 9.81 13.85 8.15
C ARG A 43 9.00 15.15 8.10
N GLU A 44 7.90 15.21 7.36
CA GLU A 44 7.03 16.38 7.33
C GLU A 44 6.50 16.66 8.75
N LYS A 45 6.53 17.92 9.17
CA LYS A 45 6.09 18.35 10.52
C LYS A 45 4.85 19.25 10.46
N ARG A 46 4.52 19.77 9.28
CA ARG A 46 3.34 20.60 9.05
C ARG A 46 2.11 19.69 9.11
N LYS A 47 1.32 19.83 10.20
CA LYS A 47 0.15 18.99 10.45
C LYS A 47 -0.82 18.92 9.27
N SER A 48 -1.10 20.05 8.61
CA SER A 48 -2.01 20.07 7.45
C SER A 48 -1.54 19.18 6.30
N LEU A 49 -0.24 19.20 5.99
CA LEU A 49 0.31 18.36 4.93
C LEU A 49 0.37 16.88 5.34
N LEU A 50 0.68 16.59 6.61
CA LEU A 50 0.59 15.21 7.14
C LEU A 50 -0.83 14.64 7.05
N TYR A 51 -1.86 15.44 7.31
CA TYR A 51 -3.25 14.99 7.16
C TYR A 51 -3.62 14.76 5.70
N ILE A 52 -3.20 15.65 4.79
CA ILE A 52 -3.45 15.49 3.35
C ILE A 52 -2.77 14.23 2.83
N ASP A 53 -1.50 14.03 3.18
CA ASP A 53 -0.70 12.85 2.82
C ASP A 53 -1.36 11.57 3.33
N ALA A 54 -1.74 11.52 4.62
CA ALA A 54 -2.42 10.37 5.18
C ALA A 54 -3.80 10.09 4.54
N ILE A 55 -4.53 11.11 4.09
CA ILE A 55 -5.80 10.93 3.35
C ILE A 55 -5.52 10.34 1.97
N ILE A 56 -4.52 10.85 1.26
CA ILE A 56 -4.11 10.32 -0.05
C ILE A 56 -3.66 8.87 0.11
N ASP A 57 -2.85 8.56 1.11
CA ASP A 57 -2.40 7.20 1.42
C ASP A 57 -3.56 6.25 1.72
N MET A 58 -4.54 6.71 2.51
CA MET A 58 -5.74 5.94 2.82
C MET A 58 -6.53 5.62 1.55
N LEU A 59 -6.72 6.61 0.68
CA LEU A 59 -7.47 6.42 -0.56
C LEU A 59 -6.73 5.47 -1.50
N VAL A 60 -5.45 5.74 -1.74
CA VAL A 60 -4.70 5.13 -2.84
C VAL A 60 -4.13 3.76 -2.45
N PHE A 61 -3.55 3.61 -1.27
CA PHE A 61 -2.86 2.38 -0.86
C PHE A 61 -3.72 1.41 -0.07
N ILE A 62 -4.92 1.82 0.35
CA ILE A 62 -5.84 1.00 1.16
C ILE A 62 -7.21 0.88 0.48
N LEU A 63 -7.93 1.97 0.28
CA LEU A 63 -9.33 1.91 -0.16
C LEU A 63 -9.47 1.49 -1.63
N VAL A 64 -8.63 1.98 -2.54
CA VAL A 64 -8.67 1.57 -3.95
C VAL A 64 -8.36 0.07 -4.11
N PRO A 65 -7.26 -0.48 -3.54
CA PRO A 65 -7.03 -1.92 -3.52
C PRO A 65 -8.17 -2.73 -2.91
N ALA A 66 -8.73 -2.27 -1.78
CA ALA A 66 -9.84 -2.95 -1.13
C ALA A 66 -11.13 -2.95 -1.98
N ALA A 67 -11.46 -1.82 -2.60
CA ALA A 67 -12.60 -1.68 -3.49
C ALA A 67 -12.44 -2.59 -4.71
N TRP A 68 -11.25 -2.64 -5.30
CA TRP A 68 -10.94 -3.55 -6.39
C TRP A 68 -11.10 -5.01 -5.99
N CYS A 69 -10.59 -5.41 -4.81
CA CYS A 69 -10.78 -6.78 -4.31
C CYS A 69 -12.27 -7.12 -4.17
N TYR A 70 -13.07 -6.14 -3.77
CA TYR A 70 -14.52 -6.33 -3.64
C TYR A 70 -15.22 -6.48 -4.99
N THR A 71 -14.88 -5.65 -5.97
CA THR A 71 -15.56 -5.61 -7.28
C THR A 71 -15.09 -6.70 -8.24
N VAL A 72 -13.78 -7.00 -8.25
CA VAL A 72 -13.17 -7.94 -9.19
C VAL A 72 -13.23 -9.37 -8.65
N LEU A 73 -12.83 -9.58 -7.39
CA LEU A 73 -12.75 -10.94 -6.83
C LEU A 73 -14.09 -11.44 -6.29
N LYS A 74 -15.04 -10.52 -6.03
CA LYS A 74 -16.41 -10.83 -5.56
C LYS A 74 -16.42 -11.73 -4.32
N PRO A 75 -15.91 -11.24 -3.18
CA PRO A 75 -15.72 -12.05 -1.98
C PRO A 75 -17.05 -12.54 -1.40
N SER A 76 -17.02 -13.73 -0.83
CA SER A 76 -18.01 -14.17 0.16
C SER A 76 -17.93 -13.33 1.45
N ALA A 77 -18.89 -13.50 2.35
CA ALA A 77 -18.88 -12.83 3.65
C ALA A 77 -17.60 -13.12 4.45
N TYR A 78 -17.07 -14.34 4.35
CA TYR A 78 -15.82 -14.72 5.02
C TYR A 78 -14.61 -14.01 4.40
N GLU A 79 -14.51 -13.95 3.07
CA GLU A 79 -13.40 -13.27 2.40
C GLU A 79 -13.45 -11.75 2.57
N ALA A 80 -14.65 -11.18 2.67
CA ALA A 80 -14.83 -9.76 2.98
C ALA A 80 -14.22 -9.37 4.35
N THR A 81 -14.12 -10.31 5.30
CA THR A 81 -13.43 -10.05 6.58
C THR A 81 -11.94 -9.78 6.39
N HIS A 82 -11.28 -10.40 5.41
CA HIS A 82 -9.86 -10.18 5.11
C HIS A 82 -9.62 -8.77 4.56
N ILE A 83 -10.54 -8.31 3.69
CA ILE A 83 -10.52 -6.95 3.17
C ILE A 83 -10.78 -5.94 4.31
N ALA A 84 -11.73 -6.22 5.20
CA ALA A 84 -12.00 -5.37 6.35
C ALA A 84 -10.78 -5.28 7.29
N ILE A 85 -10.10 -6.41 7.55
CA ILE A 85 -8.85 -6.46 8.33
C ILE A 85 -7.79 -5.55 7.69
N PHE A 86 -7.61 -5.63 6.38
CA PHE A 86 -6.68 -4.78 5.64
C PHE A 86 -7.00 -3.29 5.81
N ILE A 87 -8.27 -2.91 5.65
CA ILE A 87 -8.71 -1.51 5.82
C ILE A 87 -8.47 -1.03 7.25
N ILE A 88 -8.90 -1.81 8.26
CA ILE A 88 -8.80 -1.43 9.67
C ILE A 88 -7.34 -1.25 10.09
N PHE A 89 -6.47 -2.18 9.72
CA PHE A 89 -5.06 -2.08 10.07
C PHE A 89 -4.34 -1.00 9.27
N GLY A 90 -4.66 -0.83 7.99
CA GLY A 90 -4.14 0.28 7.18
C GLY A 90 -4.50 1.65 7.78
N ALA A 91 -5.78 1.86 8.13
CA ALA A 91 -6.23 3.09 8.77
C ALA A 91 -5.58 3.30 10.13
N SER A 92 -5.50 2.25 10.94
CA SER A 92 -4.87 2.29 12.27
C SER A 92 -3.39 2.66 12.18
N ARG A 93 -2.67 2.14 11.17
CA ARG A 93 -1.30 2.55 10.87
C ARG A 93 -1.26 4.05 10.59
N LEU A 94 -2.06 4.56 9.65
CA LEU A 94 -2.02 5.98 9.26
C LEU A 94 -2.34 6.91 10.43
N VAL A 95 -3.34 6.56 11.24
CA VAL A 95 -3.65 7.29 12.48
C VAL A 95 -2.45 7.30 13.44
N ASN A 96 -1.78 6.17 13.62
CA ASN A 96 -0.58 6.08 14.45
C ASN A 96 0.55 6.95 13.91
N PHE A 97 0.76 6.96 12.60
CA PHE A 97 1.79 7.78 11.95
C PHE A 97 1.51 9.27 12.12
N VAL A 98 0.27 9.73 11.91
CA VAL A 98 -0.09 11.15 12.09
C VAL A 98 0.04 11.59 13.55
N LYS A 99 -0.28 10.71 14.52
CA LYS A 99 -0.19 11.02 15.95
C LYS A 99 1.25 11.05 16.47
N ASN A 100 2.04 10.05 16.10
CA ASN A 100 3.32 9.78 16.74
C ASN A 100 4.52 10.12 15.84
N GLY A 101 4.32 10.27 14.53
CA GLY A 101 5.37 10.51 13.55
C GLY A 101 6.44 9.42 13.54
N LEU A 102 7.64 9.79 13.11
CA LEU A 102 8.84 8.98 13.32
C LEU A 102 9.29 9.06 14.79
N SER A 103 9.83 7.96 15.31
CA SER A 103 10.49 8.01 16.63
C SER A 103 11.72 8.92 16.59
N LYS A 104 12.21 9.32 17.77
CA LYS A 104 13.45 10.12 17.91
C LYS A 104 14.68 9.47 17.28
N GLU A 105 14.66 8.14 17.13
CA GLU A 105 15.73 7.34 16.54
C GLU A 105 15.54 7.10 15.03
N GLY A 106 14.53 7.74 14.41
CA GLY A 106 14.18 7.51 13.00
C GLY A 106 13.53 6.15 12.75
N THR A 107 13.09 5.45 13.80
CA THR A 107 12.43 4.15 13.67
C THR A 107 10.95 4.32 13.35
N PHE A 108 10.49 3.55 12.35
CA PHE A 108 9.12 3.55 11.88
C PHE A 108 8.40 2.31 12.44
N SER A 109 7.28 2.52 13.13
CA SER A 109 6.45 1.41 13.61
C SER A 109 5.42 1.07 12.55
N GLY A 110 5.62 -0.03 11.85
CA GLY A 110 4.76 -0.53 10.78
C GLY A 110 5.52 -0.78 9.48
N LEU A 111 4.94 -1.58 8.59
CA LEU A 111 5.32 -1.57 7.18
C LEU A 111 4.77 -0.26 6.54
N PRO A 112 5.58 0.50 5.78
CA PRO A 112 5.08 1.66 5.04
C PRO A 112 3.98 1.28 4.04
N VAL A 113 3.01 2.17 3.81
CA VAL A 113 1.81 1.87 3.00
C VAL A 113 2.22 1.72 1.55
N THR A 114 3.27 2.40 1.12
CA THR A 114 3.86 2.24 -0.21
C THR A 114 4.23 0.80 -0.55
N TYR A 115 4.58 -0.04 0.45
CA TYR A 115 4.83 -1.45 0.20
C TYR A 115 3.56 -2.24 -0.15
N THR A 116 2.37 -1.73 0.19
CA THR A 116 1.12 -2.34 -0.29
C THR A 116 1.03 -2.27 -1.80
N GLY A 117 1.61 -1.24 -2.43
CA GLY A 117 1.68 -1.13 -3.88
C GLY A 117 2.47 -2.27 -4.54
N TYR A 118 3.55 -2.75 -3.92
CA TYR A 118 4.26 -3.94 -4.41
C TYR A 118 3.53 -5.24 -4.09
N ILE A 119 2.95 -5.35 -2.89
CA ILE A 119 2.14 -6.51 -2.50
C ILE A 119 0.92 -6.64 -3.42
N TRP A 120 0.37 -5.52 -3.89
CA TRP A 120 -0.75 -5.48 -4.81
C TRP A 120 -0.48 -6.22 -6.12
N LEU A 121 0.72 -6.08 -6.67
CA LEU A 121 1.10 -6.82 -7.88
C LEU A 121 1.03 -8.34 -7.68
N VAL A 122 1.36 -8.82 -6.48
CA VAL A 122 1.25 -10.23 -6.12
C VAL A 122 -0.23 -10.64 -5.99
N VAL A 123 -1.06 -9.80 -5.36
CA VAL A 123 -2.51 -10.03 -5.23
C VAL A 123 -3.17 -10.18 -6.60
N VAL A 124 -2.81 -9.31 -7.56
CA VAL A 124 -3.33 -9.34 -8.93
C VAL A 124 -2.84 -10.56 -9.69
N LEU A 125 -1.55 -10.91 -9.58
CA LEU A 125 -1.02 -12.14 -10.18
C LEU A 125 -1.77 -13.38 -9.68
N LEU A 126 -2.01 -13.47 -8.37
CA LEU A 126 -2.77 -14.58 -7.78
C LEU A 126 -4.22 -14.60 -8.27
N ALA A 127 -4.85 -13.43 -8.44
CA ALA A 127 -6.20 -13.33 -8.98
C ALA A 127 -6.30 -13.83 -10.43
N GLU A 128 -5.36 -13.42 -11.29
CA GLU A 128 -5.25 -13.89 -12.67
C GLU A 128 -5.09 -15.42 -12.75
N LEU A 129 -4.26 -15.98 -11.87
CA LEU A 129 -4.07 -17.43 -11.72
C LEU A 129 -5.23 -18.15 -11.03
N GLN A 130 -6.36 -17.48 -10.77
CA GLN A 130 -7.57 -18.01 -10.12
C GLN A 130 -7.35 -18.47 -8.66
N PHE A 131 -6.30 -18.00 -7.99
CA PHE A 131 -6.01 -18.28 -6.59
C PHE A 131 -6.64 -17.21 -5.65
N HIS A 132 -7.96 -16.98 -5.79
CA HIS A 132 -8.65 -15.85 -5.14
C HIS A 132 -8.53 -15.88 -3.60
N TYR A 133 -8.66 -17.07 -3.00
CA TYR A 133 -8.51 -17.22 -1.54
C TYR A 133 -7.14 -16.71 -1.04
N PHE A 134 -6.07 -17.04 -1.77
CA PHE A 134 -4.72 -16.59 -1.43
C PHE A 134 -4.55 -15.08 -1.63
N SER A 135 -5.22 -14.48 -2.63
CA SER A 135 -5.26 -13.02 -2.80
C SER A 135 -5.81 -12.32 -1.54
N TYR A 136 -6.90 -12.83 -0.95
CA TYR A 136 -7.46 -12.29 0.29
C TYR A 136 -6.56 -12.54 1.51
N LEU A 137 -5.95 -13.72 1.60
CA LEU A 137 -5.02 -14.01 2.70
C LEU A 137 -3.81 -13.06 2.69
N ILE A 138 -3.22 -12.83 1.51
CA ILE A 138 -2.09 -11.93 1.34
C ILE A 138 -2.46 -10.49 1.72
N ILE A 139 -3.65 -10.00 1.35
CA ILE A 139 -4.06 -8.63 1.70
C ILE A 139 -4.27 -8.47 3.21
N ALA A 140 -4.85 -9.47 3.88
CA ALA A 140 -4.99 -9.45 5.34
C ALA A 140 -3.62 -9.47 6.05
N LEU A 141 -2.70 -10.32 5.59
CA LEU A 141 -1.33 -10.37 6.11
C LEU A 141 -0.57 -9.06 5.90
N ALA A 142 -0.78 -8.39 4.77
CA ALA A 142 -0.24 -7.05 4.51
C ALA A 142 -0.78 -6.03 5.51
N GLY A 143 -2.08 -6.06 5.78
CA GLY A 143 -2.73 -5.26 6.84
C GLY A 143 -2.05 -5.47 8.20
N PHE A 144 -1.91 -6.71 8.62
CA PHE A 144 -1.23 -7.04 9.87
C PHE A 144 0.22 -6.52 9.89
N ALA A 145 0.98 -6.74 8.82
CA ALA A 145 2.36 -6.27 8.72
C ALA A 145 2.48 -4.73 8.81
N MET A 146 1.47 -3.98 8.34
CA MET A 146 1.44 -2.51 8.44
C MET A 146 1.39 -1.99 9.88
N VAL A 147 0.90 -2.77 10.84
CA VAL A 147 0.84 -2.35 12.25
C VAL A 147 1.98 -2.95 13.07
N PHE A 148 2.25 -4.23 12.88
CA PHE A 148 3.10 -4.98 13.82
C PHE A 148 4.57 -5.09 13.41
N LYS A 149 4.92 -4.83 12.14
CA LYS A 149 6.32 -4.90 11.69
C LYS A 149 7.07 -3.63 12.09
N LYS A 150 8.17 -3.74 12.83
CA LYS A 150 9.06 -2.59 13.08
C LYS A 150 10.13 -2.52 11.99
N ILE A 151 10.28 -1.38 11.33
CA ILE A 151 11.29 -1.16 10.31
C ILE A 151 12.12 0.07 10.70
N GLN A 152 13.44 -0.09 10.75
CA GLN A 152 14.35 1.04 10.90
C GLN A 152 14.54 1.71 9.53
N ILE A 153 14.10 2.96 9.40
CA ILE A 153 14.42 3.76 8.23
C ILE A 153 15.81 4.35 8.50
N HIS A 154 16.83 3.79 7.84
CA HIS A 154 18.18 4.33 7.96
C HIS A 154 18.20 5.71 7.28
N PRO A 155 18.72 6.75 7.95
CA PRO A 155 18.83 8.06 7.32
C PRO A 155 19.77 7.94 6.12
N SER A 156 19.28 8.31 4.93
CA SER A 156 20.18 8.64 3.83
C SER A 156 21.05 9.80 4.29
N ARG A 157 22.37 9.56 4.30
CA ARG A 157 23.39 10.58 4.60
C ARG A 157 23.35 11.71 3.60
#